data_AF-A0A9Q0JY48-F1
#
_entry.id   AF-A0A9Q0JY48-F1
#
_cell.length_a   1.000
_cell.length_b   1.000
_cell.length_c   1.000
_cell.angle_alpha   90.00
_cell.angle_beta   90.00
_cell.angle_gamma   90.00
#
_symmetry.space_group_name_H-M   'P 1'
#
loop_
_entity.id
_entity.type
_entity.pdbx_description
1 polymer ?
#
loop_
_entity_poly.entity_id
_entity_poly.type
_entity_poly.pdbx_seq_one_letter_code
_entity_poly.pdbx_strand_id
1 'polypeptide(L)'
;MSGGVGPTGSDIRLSKGEFMQKSEKQSTQKGFLSFRQLNALAVIIVFSASGMVSLGDFLFSVFTIVYVFFLSRIAFPPLSPFADPPVFAQKNKILGLYVSCAALIGLFLPICYIFEGILEGDKKGIKAATPHVFLLASQVFMEGLTFNAGFSLPMQVFVPVFFNSKRMFTLFDWLMAEIVKAGEPSGGSSRRVYFGRLLAVTNLVLWSFNLFGFLLPVYLPRAFKRYYGYKEKI
;
A
#
# COMPACT_ATOMS: atom_id res chain seq x y z
N MET A 1 70.35 -6.24 37.15
CA MET A 1 69.09 -6.78 36.58
C MET A 1 69.41 -7.13 35.13
N SER A 2 69.79 -8.38 34.86
CA SER A 2 68.99 -9.37 34.12
C SER A 2 68.78 -8.94 32.66
N GLY A 3 69.64 -9.37 31.72
CA GLY A 3 69.53 -10.66 31.00
C GLY A 3 68.89 -10.34 29.62
N GLY A 4 69.40 -10.66 28.44
CA GLY A 4 70.22 -11.76 27.97
C GLY A 4 69.54 -12.30 26.69
N VAL A 5 70.34 -12.81 25.75
CA VAL A 5 70.02 -13.71 24.62
C VAL A 5 69.37 -13.14 23.32
N GLY A 6 70.09 -13.22 22.20
CA GLY A 6 69.54 -13.32 20.81
C GLY A 6 69.40 -14.82 20.41
N PRO A 7 69.41 -15.27 19.13
CA PRO A 7 69.23 -14.61 17.82
C PRO A 7 68.24 -15.35 16.87
N THR A 8 68.09 -14.86 15.62
CA THR A 8 67.72 -15.54 14.33
C THR A 8 66.50 -16.47 14.20
N GLY A 9 65.70 -16.25 13.13
CA GLY A 9 65.14 -17.35 12.32
C GLY A 9 63.66 -17.28 11.92
N SER A 10 63.41 -17.13 10.62
CA SER A 10 62.44 -17.90 9.80
C SER A 10 60.92 -17.61 9.85
N ASP A 11 60.43 -17.08 8.72
CA ASP A 11 59.30 -17.54 7.88
C ASP A 11 57.90 -17.89 8.43
N ILE A 12 56.93 -17.13 7.88
CA ILE A 12 55.60 -17.52 7.34
C ILE A 12 54.59 -18.17 8.30
N ARG A 13 53.47 -17.46 8.53
CA ARG A 13 52.09 -17.98 8.30
C ARG A 13 51.02 -16.88 8.38
N LEU A 14 50.10 -16.95 7.42
CA LEU A 14 48.85 -16.19 7.31
C LEU A 14 48.06 -16.16 8.63
N SER A 15 47.51 -14.99 8.97
CA SER A 15 46.12 -14.89 9.42
C SER A 15 45.39 -13.88 8.54
N LYS A 16 44.68 -14.42 7.56
CA LYS A 16 43.67 -13.76 6.76
C LYS A 16 42.40 -13.75 7.61
N GLY A 17 41.98 -12.57 8.05
CA GLY A 17 40.60 -12.36 8.49
C GLY A 17 40.47 -11.62 9.81
N GLU A 18 40.50 -10.29 9.76
CA GLU A 18 39.94 -9.48 10.87
C GLU A 18 39.58 -8.03 10.52
N PHE A 19 39.56 -7.66 9.24
CA PHE A 19 38.95 -6.40 8.79
C PHE A 19 37.97 -6.67 7.64
N MET A 20 36.72 -6.27 7.84
CA MET A 20 35.56 -6.42 6.94
C MET A 20 34.87 -7.80 6.88
N GLN A 21 34.25 -8.21 7.98
CA GLN A 21 32.89 -8.78 7.89
C GLN A 21 32.19 -8.77 9.26
N LYS A 22 31.93 -7.56 9.79
CA LYS A 22 30.76 -7.41 10.66
C LYS A 22 29.53 -7.41 9.74
N SER A 23 29.25 -8.58 9.18
CA SER A 23 27.93 -8.89 8.64
C SER A 23 27.00 -8.82 9.83
N GLU A 24 26.41 -7.63 10.00
CA GLU A 24 25.22 -7.46 10.80
C GLU A 24 24.26 -8.52 10.27
N LYS A 25 24.05 -9.58 11.06
CA LYS A 25 23.02 -10.59 10.81
C LYS A 25 21.69 -9.84 10.80
N GLN A 26 21.32 -9.27 9.66
CA GLN A 26 19.93 -9.01 9.33
C GLN A 26 19.28 -10.37 9.35
N SER A 27 18.61 -10.65 10.46
CA SER A 27 17.73 -11.79 10.58
C SER A 27 16.87 -11.81 9.34
N THR A 28 17.00 -12.88 8.57
CA THR A 28 16.09 -13.22 7.50
C THR A 28 14.77 -13.61 8.18
N GLN A 29 14.05 -12.64 8.73
CA GLN A 29 12.66 -12.82 9.13
C GLN A 29 11.86 -12.95 7.84
N LYS A 30 11.82 -14.18 7.32
CA LYS A 30 10.86 -14.60 6.32
C LYS A 30 9.46 -14.34 6.87
N GLY A 31 8.76 -13.39 6.25
CA GLY A 31 7.39 -13.62 5.80
C GLY A 31 6.28 -13.65 6.84
N PHE A 32 6.28 -12.77 7.83
CA PHE A 32 5.03 -12.49 8.56
C PHE A 32 4.38 -11.20 8.03
N LEU A 33 3.08 -11.26 7.72
CA LEU A 33 2.29 -10.09 7.40
C LEU A 33 2.33 -9.12 8.60
N SER A 34 2.58 -7.85 8.33
CA SER A 34 2.49 -6.81 9.36
C SER A 34 1.07 -6.74 9.93
N PHE A 35 0.93 -6.24 11.17
CA PHE A 35 -0.38 -6.02 11.80
C PHE A 35 -1.33 -5.22 10.91
N ARG A 36 -0.80 -4.23 10.18
CA ARG A 36 -1.57 -3.43 9.22
C ARG A 36 -2.11 -4.28 8.06
N GLN A 37 -1.30 -5.18 7.52
CA GLN A 37 -1.72 -6.10 6.44
C GLN A 37 -2.74 -7.13 6.93
N LEU A 38 -2.60 -7.63 8.17
CA LEU A 38 -3.56 -8.54 8.77
C LEU A 38 -4.93 -7.87 8.98
N ASN A 39 -4.94 -6.64 9.48
CA ASN A 39 -6.18 -5.87 9.61
C ASN A 39 -6.80 -5.57 8.24
N ALA A 40 -5.99 -5.22 7.24
CA ALA A 40 -6.48 -5.04 5.87
C ALA A 40 -7.08 -6.34 5.32
N LEU A 41 -6.43 -7.47 5.52
CA LEU A 41 -6.93 -8.78 5.11
C LEU A 41 -8.26 -9.13 5.80
N ALA A 42 -8.40 -8.85 7.10
CA ALA A 42 -9.65 -9.04 7.82
C ALA A 42 -10.79 -8.22 7.20
N VAL A 43 -10.54 -6.94 6.87
CA VAL A 43 -11.51 -6.07 6.18
C VAL A 43 -11.89 -6.64 4.81
N ILE A 44 -10.92 -7.11 4.03
CA ILE A 44 -11.15 -7.76 2.72
C ILE A 44 -12.06 -8.98 2.87
N ILE A 45 -11.78 -9.87 3.84
CA ILE A 45 -12.54 -11.10 4.07
C ILE A 45 -13.98 -10.77 4.49
N VAL A 46 -14.16 -9.87 5.46
CA VAL A 46 -15.49 -9.46 5.95
C VAL A 46 -16.32 -8.89 4.80
N PHE A 47 -15.76 -7.98 4.01
CA PHE A 47 -16.51 -7.39 2.89
C PHE A 47 -16.76 -8.36 1.75
N SER A 48 -15.82 -9.26 1.45
CA SER A 48 -16.03 -10.31 0.45
C SER A 48 -17.15 -11.27 0.86
N ALA A 49 -17.16 -11.69 2.13
CA ALA A 49 -18.18 -12.60 2.66
C ALA A 49 -19.56 -11.94 2.81
N SER A 50 -19.61 -10.62 2.99
CA SER A 50 -20.87 -9.89 3.18
C SER A 50 -21.74 -9.74 1.92
N GLY A 51 -21.19 -10.01 0.72
CA GLY A 51 -21.90 -9.77 -0.55
C GLY A 51 -22.13 -8.30 -0.88
N MET A 52 -21.55 -7.36 -0.12
CA MET A 52 -21.69 -5.91 -0.34
C MET A 52 -20.71 -5.35 -1.39
N VAL A 53 -19.70 -6.13 -1.79
CA VAL A 53 -18.73 -5.78 -2.84
C VAL A 53 -19.22 -6.31 -4.18
N SER A 54 -19.08 -5.52 -5.24
CA SER A 54 -19.43 -5.99 -6.59
C SER A 54 -18.48 -7.12 -7.01
N LEU A 55 -19.00 -8.09 -7.79
CA LEU A 55 -18.16 -9.17 -8.32
C LEU A 55 -17.00 -8.61 -9.15
N GLY A 56 -17.22 -7.51 -9.87
CA GLY A 56 -16.18 -6.83 -10.64
C GLY A 56 -15.03 -6.31 -9.77
N ASP A 57 -15.31 -5.70 -8.62
CA ASP A 57 -14.26 -5.19 -7.71
C ASP A 57 -13.50 -6.32 -7.03
N PHE A 58 -14.19 -7.40 -6.67
CA PHE A 58 -13.57 -8.60 -6.12
C PHE A 58 -12.64 -9.27 -7.14
N LEU A 59 -13.13 -9.53 -8.35
CA LEU A 59 -12.34 -10.12 -9.43
C LEU A 59 -11.17 -9.22 -9.82
N PHE A 60 -11.36 -7.90 -9.84
CA PHE A 60 -10.27 -6.94 -10.04
C PHE A 60 -9.16 -7.13 -9.00
N SER A 61 -9.52 -7.28 -7.71
CA SER A 61 -8.53 -7.49 -6.65
C SER A 61 -7.76 -8.80 -6.83
N VAL A 62 -8.45 -9.89 -7.17
CA VAL A 62 -7.80 -11.21 -7.42
C VAL A 62 -6.92 -11.15 -8.67
N PHE A 63 -7.42 -10.60 -9.76
CA PHE A 63 -6.68 -10.42 -11.01
C PHE A 63 -5.43 -9.56 -10.80
N THR A 64 -5.52 -8.51 -9.99
CA THR A 64 -4.38 -7.63 -9.69
C THR A 64 -3.23 -8.39 -9.05
N ILE A 65 -3.51 -9.36 -8.17
CA ILE A 65 -2.47 -10.22 -7.60
C ILE A 65 -1.73 -10.95 -8.73
N VAL A 66 -2.46 -11.70 -9.55
CA VAL A 66 -1.88 -12.49 -10.66
C VAL A 66 -1.11 -11.60 -11.63
N TYR A 67 -1.68 -10.46 -12.00
CA TYR A 67 -1.09 -9.52 -12.95
C TYR A 67 0.20 -8.88 -12.42
N VAL A 68 0.23 -8.49 -11.15
CA VAL A 68 1.42 -7.92 -10.49
C VAL A 68 2.54 -8.96 -10.40
N PHE A 69 2.21 -10.23 -10.10
CA PHE A 69 3.19 -11.33 -10.15
C PHE A 69 3.72 -11.59 -11.56
N PHE A 70 2.85 -11.54 -12.58
CA PHE A 70 3.26 -11.70 -13.97
C PHE A 70 4.22 -10.58 -14.41
N LEU A 71 3.85 -9.32 -14.17
CA LEU A 71 4.68 -8.17 -14.53
C LEU A 71 6.01 -8.14 -13.78
N SER A 72 6.03 -8.55 -12.50
CA SER A 72 7.28 -8.58 -11.71
C SER A 72 8.29 -9.61 -12.21
N ARG A 73 7.85 -10.64 -12.93
CA ARG A 73 8.76 -11.64 -13.52
C ARG A 73 9.20 -11.28 -14.93
N ILE A 74 8.32 -10.68 -15.73
CA ILE A 74 8.55 -10.51 -17.17
C ILE A 74 9.02 -9.10 -17.51
N ALA A 75 8.34 -8.07 -16.99
CA ALA A 75 8.60 -6.69 -17.37
C ALA A 75 9.56 -5.98 -16.41
N PHE A 76 9.42 -6.23 -15.11
CA PHE A 76 10.18 -5.54 -14.05
C PHE A 76 10.79 -6.51 -13.04
N PRO A 77 11.70 -7.41 -13.46
CA PRO A 77 12.42 -8.30 -12.55
C PRO A 77 13.17 -7.52 -11.46
N PRO A 78 13.30 -8.07 -10.24
CA PRO A 78 14.17 -7.49 -9.20
C PRO A 78 15.61 -7.42 -9.71
N LEU A 79 16.21 -6.22 -9.70
CA LEU A 79 17.58 -5.99 -10.20
C LEU A 79 18.66 -6.23 -9.14
N SER A 80 18.24 -6.33 -7.88
CA SER A 80 19.11 -6.42 -6.72
C SER A 80 18.62 -7.55 -5.81
N PRO A 81 19.51 -8.39 -5.25
CA PRO A 81 19.14 -9.38 -4.23
C PRO A 81 18.72 -8.72 -2.90
N PHE A 82 19.02 -7.42 -2.72
CA PHE A 82 18.59 -6.63 -1.58
C PHE A 82 17.35 -5.80 -1.96
N ALA A 83 16.38 -5.73 -1.04
CA ALA A 83 15.19 -4.91 -1.24
C ALA A 83 15.57 -3.44 -1.44
N ASP A 84 15.06 -2.82 -2.51
CA ASP A 84 15.29 -1.41 -2.77
C ASP A 84 14.77 -0.57 -1.58
N PRO A 85 15.54 0.43 -1.11
CA PRO A 85 15.07 1.31 -0.06
C PRO A 85 13.82 2.07 -0.55
N PRO A 86 12.84 2.35 0.34
CA PRO A 86 11.63 3.08 -0.02
C PRO A 86 11.91 4.38 -0.79
N VAL A 87 11.06 4.70 -1.76
CA VAL A 87 11.27 5.89 -2.62
C VAL A 87 11.31 7.18 -1.81
N PHE A 88 10.45 7.29 -0.80
CA PHE A 88 10.46 8.37 0.16
C PHE A 88 11.08 7.88 1.46
N ALA A 89 12.17 8.53 1.88
CA ALA A 89 12.84 8.19 3.13
C ALA A 89 11.86 8.31 4.31
N GLN A 90 11.96 7.36 5.25
CA GLN A 90 11.08 7.16 6.42
C GLN A 90 11.00 8.38 7.37
N LYS A 91 11.76 9.45 7.13
CA LYS A 91 11.85 10.67 7.96
C LYS A 91 10.91 11.82 7.56
N ASN A 92 10.15 11.70 6.46
CA ASN A 92 9.27 12.80 6.01
C ASN A 92 7.99 12.89 6.87
N LYS A 93 8.03 13.68 7.96
CA LYS A 93 6.89 13.88 8.87
C LYS A 93 5.61 14.35 8.15
N ILE A 94 5.74 15.19 7.12
CA ILE A 94 4.59 15.69 6.32
C ILE A 94 3.91 14.54 5.57
N LEU A 95 4.69 13.65 4.95
CA LEU A 95 4.16 12.49 4.25
C LEU A 95 3.50 11.52 5.25
N GLY A 96 4.09 11.33 6.42
CA GLY A 96 3.48 10.55 7.50
C GLY A 96 2.13 11.11 7.96
N LEU A 97 2.05 12.43 8.16
CA LEU A 97 0.79 13.11 8.51
C LEU A 97 -0.25 12.96 7.41
N TYR A 98 0.14 13.18 6.15
CA TYR A 98 -0.74 12.99 4.99
C TYR A 98 -1.30 11.57 4.91
N VAL A 99 -0.45 10.55 5.05
CA VAL A 99 -0.88 9.13 5.03
C VAL A 99 -1.82 8.82 6.19
N SER A 100 -1.56 9.37 7.38
CA SER A 100 -2.44 9.20 8.55
C SER A 100 -3.80 9.87 8.32
N CYS A 101 -3.84 11.10 7.81
CA CYS A 101 -5.08 11.79 7.46
C CYS A 101 -5.85 11.03 6.37
N ALA A 102 -5.14 10.52 5.35
CA ALA A 102 -5.76 9.74 4.29
C ALA A 102 -6.33 8.41 4.79
N ALA A 103 -5.68 7.75 5.74
CA ALA A 103 -6.22 6.56 6.40
C ALA A 103 -7.46 6.89 7.24
N LEU A 104 -7.45 8.01 7.97
CA LEU A 104 -8.62 8.45 8.74
C LEU A 104 -9.83 8.71 7.83
N ILE A 105 -9.63 9.51 6.78
CA ILE A 105 -10.70 9.96 5.88
C ILE A 105 -11.16 8.86 4.91
N GLY A 106 -10.24 8.03 4.42
CA GLY A 106 -10.54 7.01 3.40
C GLY A 106 -10.75 5.60 3.90
N LEU A 107 -10.45 5.31 5.17
CA LEU A 107 -10.70 3.98 5.75
C LEU A 107 -11.62 4.07 6.96
N PHE A 108 -11.21 4.79 8.01
CA PHE A 108 -11.93 4.77 9.28
C PHE A 108 -13.30 5.45 9.20
N LEU A 109 -13.39 6.67 8.64
CA LEU A 109 -14.68 7.37 8.51
C LEU A 109 -15.68 6.60 7.62
N PRO A 110 -15.30 6.05 6.45
CA PRO A 110 -16.20 5.20 5.66
C PRO A 110 -16.63 3.91 6.36
N ILE A 111 -15.75 3.29 7.16
CA ILE A 111 -16.11 2.13 7.97
C ILE A 111 -17.19 2.51 9.00
N CYS A 112 -17.01 3.63 9.72
CA CYS A 112 -18.03 4.13 10.65
C CYS A 112 -19.35 4.43 9.94
N TYR A 113 -19.30 5.06 8.76
CA TYR A 113 -20.47 5.32 7.93
C TYR A 113 -21.20 4.04 7.52
N ILE A 114 -20.47 2.97 7.17
CA ILE A 114 -21.04 1.66 6.86
C ILE A 114 -21.70 1.03 8.09
N PHE A 115 -21.06 1.10 9.27
CA PHE A 115 -21.60 0.52 10.51
C PHE A 115 -22.86 1.23 11.00
N GLU A 116 -22.82 2.56 11.14
CA GLU A 116 -24.03 3.38 11.38
C GLU A 116 -25.06 3.08 10.29
N GLY A 117 -24.54 2.79 9.09
CA GLY A 117 -25.32 2.42 7.95
C GLY A 117 -26.25 1.24 8.17
N ILE A 118 -25.67 0.15 8.66
CA ILE A 118 -26.34 -1.12 8.95
C ILE A 118 -27.39 -0.91 10.04
N LEU A 119 -27.10 -0.10 11.06
CA LEU A 119 -28.01 0.15 12.18
C LEU A 119 -29.29 0.88 11.76
N GLU A 120 -29.19 1.86 10.85
CA GLU A 120 -30.36 2.59 10.34
C GLU A 120 -30.99 1.94 9.10
N GLY A 121 -30.43 0.84 8.58
CA GLY A 121 -30.99 0.08 7.47
C GLY A 121 -30.83 0.69 6.06
N ASP A 122 -29.97 1.70 5.86
CA ASP A 122 -29.73 2.26 4.51
C ASP A 122 -28.76 1.41 3.69
N LYS A 123 -29.36 0.51 2.91
CA LYS A 123 -28.66 -0.42 2.03
C LYS A 123 -27.99 0.26 0.83
N LYS A 124 -28.51 1.39 0.35
CA LYS A 124 -28.01 2.07 -0.86
C LYS A 124 -26.66 2.73 -0.58
N GLY A 125 -26.58 3.56 0.46
CA GLY A 125 -25.34 4.26 0.84
C GLY A 125 -24.22 3.29 1.23
N ILE A 126 -24.55 2.25 2.01
CA ILE A 126 -23.58 1.22 2.41
C ILE A 126 -23.02 0.48 1.19
N LYS A 127 -23.89 0.02 0.28
CA LYS A 127 -23.47 -0.75 -0.89
C LYS A 127 -22.60 0.08 -1.83
N ALA A 128 -22.83 1.39 -1.90
CA ALA A 128 -22.03 2.30 -2.71
C ALA A 128 -20.67 2.65 -2.06
N ALA A 129 -20.61 2.79 -0.73
CA ALA A 129 -19.37 3.09 -0.01
C ALA A 129 -18.43 1.88 0.15
N THR A 130 -18.99 0.67 0.27
CA THR A 130 -18.23 -0.56 0.59
C THR A 130 -17.12 -0.89 -0.42
N PRO A 131 -17.34 -0.83 -1.75
CA PRO A 131 -16.29 -1.06 -2.74
C PRO A 131 -15.05 -0.18 -2.57
N HIS A 132 -15.23 1.08 -2.17
CA HIS A 132 -14.11 1.99 -1.91
C HIS A 132 -13.21 1.47 -0.77
N VAL A 133 -13.82 1.08 0.35
CA VAL A 133 -13.11 0.58 1.54
C VAL A 133 -12.43 -0.75 1.24
N PHE A 134 -13.13 -1.64 0.53
CA PHE A 134 -12.58 -2.92 0.06
C PHE A 134 -11.33 -2.70 -0.79
N LEU A 135 -11.40 -1.84 -1.82
CA LEU A 135 -10.25 -1.57 -2.69
C LEU A 135 -9.08 -0.90 -1.96
N LEU A 136 -9.35 -0.06 -0.96
CA LEU A 136 -8.29 0.53 -0.14
C LEU A 136 -7.61 -0.52 0.75
N ALA A 137 -8.37 -1.42 1.38
CA ALA A 137 -7.82 -2.52 2.15
C ALA A 137 -7.00 -3.47 1.25
N SER A 138 -7.51 -3.84 0.08
CA SER A 138 -6.78 -4.63 -0.92
C SER A 138 -5.48 -3.97 -1.37
N GLN A 139 -5.48 -2.65 -1.57
CA GLN A 139 -4.27 -1.89 -1.87
C GLN A 139 -3.24 -2.00 -0.74
N VAL A 140 -3.64 -1.74 0.51
CA VAL A 140 -2.74 -1.81 1.67
C VAL A 140 -2.14 -3.20 1.84
N PHE A 141 -2.94 -4.24 1.62
CA PHE A 141 -2.46 -5.62 1.62
C PHE A 141 -1.43 -5.87 0.51
N MET A 142 -1.73 -5.47 -0.73
CA MET A 142 -0.87 -5.64 -1.90
C MET A 142 0.43 -4.84 -1.83
N GLU A 143 0.41 -3.63 -1.28
CA GLU A 143 1.60 -2.81 -1.04
C GLU A 143 2.56 -3.54 -0.09
N GLY A 144 2.05 -4.07 1.02
CA GLY A 144 2.89 -4.82 1.92
C GLY A 144 3.34 -6.18 1.34
N LEU A 145 2.52 -6.83 0.50
CA LEU A 145 2.91 -8.07 -0.18
C LEU A 145 4.09 -7.83 -1.12
N THR A 146 3.99 -6.80 -1.97
CA THR A 146 5.06 -6.44 -2.92
C THR A 146 6.33 -5.97 -2.21
N PHE A 147 6.20 -5.23 -1.10
CA PHE A 147 7.34 -4.82 -0.28
C PHE A 147 8.04 -6.02 0.37
N ASN A 148 7.31 -6.89 1.07
CA ASN A 148 7.88 -8.04 1.79
C ASN A 148 8.44 -9.11 0.85
N ALA A 149 7.87 -9.25 -0.35
CA ALA A 149 8.34 -10.19 -1.35
C ALA A 149 9.50 -9.65 -2.21
N GLY A 150 9.99 -8.44 -1.93
CA GLY A 150 11.15 -7.86 -2.62
C GLY A 150 10.88 -7.52 -4.08
N PHE A 151 9.66 -7.09 -4.41
CA PHE A 151 9.32 -6.69 -5.78
C PHE A 151 10.05 -5.39 -6.14
N SER A 152 10.32 -5.20 -7.42
CA SER A 152 10.96 -3.99 -7.94
C SER A 152 10.15 -2.72 -7.65
N LEU A 153 10.84 -1.58 -7.57
CA LEU A 153 10.19 -0.29 -7.32
C LEU A 153 9.02 0.04 -8.26
N PRO A 154 9.10 -0.20 -9.60
CA PRO A 154 7.97 0.06 -10.49
C PRO A 154 6.74 -0.76 -10.10
N MET A 155 6.92 -2.00 -9.66
CA MET A 155 5.80 -2.84 -9.22
C MET A 155 5.21 -2.39 -7.89
N GLN A 156 6.05 -1.94 -6.95
CA GLN A 156 5.57 -1.38 -5.69
C GLN A 156 4.73 -0.11 -5.91
N VAL A 157 5.05 0.72 -6.92
CA VAL A 157 4.26 1.92 -7.26
C VAL A 157 3.07 1.62 -8.16
N PHE A 158 3.17 0.58 -8.99
CA PHE A 158 2.06 0.15 -9.82
C PHE A 158 0.84 -0.24 -8.98
N VAL A 159 1.01 -0.90 -7.84
CA VAL A 159 -0.08 -1.29 -6.94
C VAL A 159 -0.95 -0.08 -6.55
N PRO A 160 -0.44 0.97 -5.86
CA PRO A 160 -1.26 2.12 -5.50
C PRO A 160 -1.84 2.82 -6.72
N VAL A 161 -1.10 2.95 -7.83
CA VAL A 161 -1.64 3.57 -9.06
C VAL A 161 -2.85 2.80 -9.58
N PHE A 162 -2.74 1.48 -9.71
CA PHE A 162 -3.80 0.64 -10.29
C PHE A 162 -5.05 0.61 -9.41
N PHE A 163 -4.88 0.46 -8.10
CA PHE A 163 -6.01 0.53 -7.16
C PHE A 163 -6.64 1.93 -7.09
N ASN A 164 -5.85 3.01 -7.13
CA ASN A 164 -6.39 4.36 -7.14
C ASN A 164 -7.18 4.65 -8.43
N SER A 165 -6.71 4.16 -9.59
CA SER A 165 -7.44 4.29 -10.85
C SER A 165 -8.82 3.63 -10.77
N LYS A 166 -8.90 2.38 -10.30
CA LYS A 166 -10.19 1.70 -10.12
C LYS A 166 -11.07 2.37 -9.06
N ARG A 167 -10.46 2.90 -8.00
CA ARG A 167 -11.14 3.63 -6.93
C ARG A 167 -11.85 4.89 -7.41
N MET A 168 -11.38 5.55 -8.48
CA MET A 168 -12.07 6.73 -9.03
C MET A 168 -13.51 6.40 -9.44
N PHE A 169 -13.71 5.23 -10.06
CA PHE A 169 -15.04 4.77 -10.46
C PHE A 169 -15.92 4.49 -9.24
N THR A 170 -15.42 3.78 -8.23
CA THR A 170 -16.24 3.44 -7.05
C THR A 170 -16.58 4.66 -6.20
N LEU A 171 -15.68 5.65 -6.13
CA LEU A 171 -15.96 6.93 -5.46
C LEU A 171 -16.97 7.77 -6.22
N PHE A 172 -16.91 7.77 -7.55
CA PHE A 172 -17.90 8.43 -8.39
C PHE A 172 -19.28 7.79 -8.23
N ASP A 173 -19.36 6.45 -8.26
CA ASP A 173 -20.59 5.70 -8.01
C ASP A 173 -21.17 6.00 -6.63
N TRP A 174 -20.31 6.08 -5.60
CA TRP A 174 -20.73 6.47 -4.25
C TRP A 174 -21.28 7.89 -4.22
N LEU A 175 -20.58 8.86 -4.80
CA LEU A 175 -21.06 10.24 -4.87
C LEU A 175 -22.41 10.33 -5.58
N MET A 176 -22.57 9.65 -6.71
CA MET A 176 -23.82 9.63 -7.46
C MET A 176 -24.96 9.00 -6.65
N ALA A 177 -24.69 7.93 -5.90
CA ALA A 177 -25.68 7.33 -5.00
C ALA A 177 -26.14 8.31 -3.91
N GLU A 178 -25.22 9.09 -3.31
CA GLU A 178 -25.56 10.09 -2.28
C GLU A 178 -26.29 11.33 -2.84
N ILE A 179 -26.04 11.67 -4.11
CA ILE A 179 -26.78 12.73 -4.82
C ILE A 179 -28.19 12.27 -5.16
N VAL A 180 -28.37 11.05 -5.70
CA VAL A 180 -29.70 10.54 -6.05
C VAL A 180 -30.56 10.34 -4.80
N LYS A 181 -29.98 9.84 -3.70
CA LYS A 181 -30.64 9.68 -2.40
C LYS A 181 -31.22 10.99 -1.85
N ALA A 182 -30.70 12.14 -2.26
CA ALA A 182 -31.23 13.46 -1.94
C ALA A 182 -32.70 13.68 -2.32
N GLY A 183 -33.11 13.08 -3.45
CA GLY A 183 -34.40 13.32 -4.07
C GLY A 183 -35.47 12.33 -3.66
N GLU A 184 -35.14 11.32 -2.84
CA GLU A 184 -36.10 10.27 -2.44
C GLU A 184 -36.78 10.60 -1.09
N PRO A 185 -38.12 10.52 -0.98
CA PRO A 185 -38.87 10.75 0.26
C PRO A 185 -38.48 9.78 1.41
N SER A 186 -37.88 8.63 1.07
CA SER A 186 -37.42 7.60 2.01
C SER A 186 -35.92 7.71 2.33
N GLY A 187 -35.29 8.83 2.02
CA GLY A 187 -33.84 9.06 2.04
C GLY A 187 -33.18 9.12 3.43
N GLY A 188 -33.63 8.35 4.43
CA GLY A 188 -33.01 8.33 5.76
C GLY A 188 -32.98 9.68 6.49
N SER A 189 -32.31 9.73 7.65
CA SER A 189 -32.14 10.98 8.40
C SER A 189 -31.39 12.03 7.58
N SER A 190 -31.88 13.28 7.52
CA SER A 190 -31.24 14.38 6.77
C SER A 190 -29.77 14.58 7.13
N ARG A 191 -29.42 14.32 8.41
CA ARG A 191 -28.04 14.37 8.90
C ARG A 191 -27.14 13.35 8.19
N ARG A 192 -27.62 12.13 7.98
CA ARG A 192 -26.86 11.08 7.32
C ARG A 192 -26.63 11.37 5.85
N VAL A 193 -27.65 11.86 5.15
CA VAL A 193 -27.50 12.23 3.74
C VAL A 193 -26.43 13.31 3.57
N TYR A 194 -26.44 14.32 4.45
CA TYR A 194 -25.40 15.35 4.45
C TYR A 194 -24.01 14.76 4.72
N PHE A 195 -23.89 13.92 5.76
CA PHE A 195 -22.61 13.30 6.12
C PHE A 195 -22.08 12.37 5.03
N GLY A 196 -22.94 11.53 4.43
CA GLY A 196 -22.59 10.64 3.33
C GLY A 196 -22.07 11.41 2.12
N ARG A 197 -22.74 12.50 1.72
CA ARG A 197 -22.28 13.38 0.63
C ARG A 197 -20.94 14.02 0.94
N LEU A 198 -20.80 14.63 2.12
CA LEU A 198 -19.56 15.27 2.53
C LEU A 198 -18.40 14.27 2.49
N LEU A 199 -18.63 13.06 3.00
CA LEU A 199 -17.63 12.01 3.05
C LEU A 199 -17.27 11.48 1.64
N ALA A 200 -18.26 11.30 0.77
CA ALA A 200 -18.04 10.88 -0.62
C ALA A 200 -17.26 11.94 -1.42
N VAL A 201 -17.64 13.22 -1.32
CA VAL A 201 -16.93 14.34 -1.96
C VAL A 201 -15.49 14.44 -1.45
N THR A 202 -15.30 14.39 -0.12
CA THR A 202 -13.96 14.49 0.49
C THR A 202 -13.06 13.34 0.02
N ASN A 203 -13.58 12.12 -0.04
CA ASN A 203 -12.84 10.99 -0.54
C ASN A 203 -12.51 11.12 -2.04
N LEU A 204 -13.47 11.53 -2.86
CA LEU A 204 -13.23 11.74 -4.28
C LEU A 204 -12.10 12.76 -4.51
N VAL A 205 -12.15 13.91 -3.83
CA VAL A 205 -11.11 14.96 -3.94
C VAL A 205 -9.76 14.44 -3.45
N LEU A 206 -9.72 13.83 -2.26
CA LEU A 206 -8.50 13.33 -1.65
C LEU A 206 -7.80 12.29 -2.55
N TRP A 207 -8.55 11.29 -3.02
CA TRP A 207 -7.99 10.21 -3.82
C TRP A 207 -7.71 10.64 -5.27
N SER A 208 -8.44 11.62 -5.80
CA SER A 208 -8.10 12.27 -7.09
C SER A 208 -6.78 13.02 -6.98
N PHE A 209 -6.59 13.83 -5.93
CA PHE A 209 -5.30 14.48 -5.67
C PHE A 209 -4.19 13.46 -5.47
N ASN A 210 -4.45 12.38 -4.73
CA ASN A 210 -3.47 11.31 -4.54
C ASN A 210 -3.03 10.71 -5.88
N LEU A 211 -3.97 10.39 -6.78
CA LEU A 211 -3.66 9.80 -8.08
C LEU A 211 -2.97 10.80 -9.02
N PHE A 212 -3.61 11.93 -9.30
CA PHE A 212 -3.20 12.87 -10.34
C PHE A 212 -2.19 13.91 -9.86
N GLY A 213 -2.14 14.22 -8.56
CA GLY A 213 -1.23 15.19 -7.97
C GLY A 213 0.04 14.58 -7.37
N PHE A 214 0.00 13.31 -6.95
CA PHE A 214 1.14 12.66 -6.29
C PHE A 214 1.63 11.39 -6.98
N LEU A 215 0.77 10.38 -7.17
CA LEU A 215 1.19 9.06 -7.66
C LEU A 215 1.74 9.15 -9.09
N LEU A 216 0.95 9.68 -10.02
CA LEU A 216 1.32 9.77 -11.44
C LEU A 216 2.46 10.77 -11.71
N PRO A 217 2.42 12.02 -11.21
CA PRO A 217 3.44 13.00 -11.57
C PRO A 217 4.74 12.90 -10.74
N VAL A 218 4.69 12.35 -9.52
CA VAL A 218 5.85 12.38 -8.61
C VAL A 218 6.35 10.99 -8.26
N TYR A 219 5.49 10.09 -7.77
CA TYR A 219 5.95 8.80 -7.27
C TYR A 219 6.38 7.87 -8.42
N LEU A 220 5.54 7.74 -9.45
CA LEU A 220 5.80 6.89 -10.61
C LEU A 220 7.13 7.26 -11.30
N PRO A 221 7.38 8.52 -11.72
CA PRO A 221 8.62 8.84 -12.44
C PRO A 221 9.87 8.64 -11.58
N ARG A 222 9.79 8.90 -10.27
CA ARG A 222 10.90 8.66 -9.34
C ARG A 222 11.23 7.18 -9.20
N ALA A 223 10.21 6.31 -9.16
CA ALA A 223 10.42 4.87 -9.09
C ALA A 223 11.06 4.33 -10.38
N PHE A 224 10.55 4.74 -11.53
CA PHE A 224 11.10 4.36 -12.83
C PHE A 224 12.54 4.85 -13.03
N LYS A 225 12.84 6.10 -12.66
CA LYS A 225 14.20 6.65 -12.73
C LYS A 225 15.19 5.86 -11.89
N ARG A 226 14.80 5.43 -10.67
CA ARG A 226 15.67 4.61 -9.81
C ARG A 226 15.89 3.21 -10.39
N TYR A 227 14.82 2.58 -10.87
CA TYR A 227 14.88 1.24 -11.43
C TYR A 227 15.79 1.18 -12.67
N TYR A 228 15.57 2.06 -13.65
CA TYR A 228 16.40 2.08 -14.86
C TYR A 228 17.81 2.63 -14.62
N GLY A 229 17.98 3.59 -13.70
CA GLY A 229 19.30 4.07 -13.32
C GLY A 229 20.18 3.03 -12.61
N TYR A 230 19.60 1.96 -12.06
CA TYR A 230 20.35 0.81 -11.55
C TYR A 230 20.77 -0.13 -12.69
N LYS A 231 19.90 -0.32 -13.69
CA LYS A 231 20.20 -1.13 -14.88
C LYS A 231 21.39 -0.60 -15.69
N GLU A 232 21.61 0.72 -15.71
CA GLU A 232 22.78 1.32 -16.36
C GLU A 232 24.11 1.09 -15.61
N LYS A 233 24.06 0.69 -14.33
CA LYS A 233 25.24 0.51 -13.48
C LYS A 233 25.69 -0.94 -13.33
N ILE A 234 24.87 -1.90 -13.77
CA ILE A 234 25.17 -3.34 -13.83
C ILE A 234 25.73 -3.65 -15.20
#